data_AF-A0AAU7BXB1-F1
#
_entry.id   AF-A0AAU7BXB1-F1
#
_cell.length_a   1.000
_cell.length_b   1.000
_cell.length_c   1.000
_cell.angle_alpha   90.00
_cell.angle_beta   90.00
_cell.angle_gamma   90.00
#
_symmetry.space_group_name_H-M   'P 1'
#
loop_
_entity.id
_entity.type
_entity.pdbx_description
1 polymer ?
#
loop_
_entity_poly.entity_id
_entity_poly.type
_entity_poly.pdbx_seq_one_letter_code
_entity_poly.pdbx_strand_id
1 'polypeptide(L)'
;MTNFFNHKLRGRSPGEIAGLIILAVIGITGLAILFGFVIMWLWNWLMPELFGLTTITYWQGVGLFILFKILTGSCGSGSSGNCDSSKNSKSDSKTDSKTSFSKWKHYDKFWKEEGDELYKQYVERQYNNLEDSSNEESI
;
A
#
# COMPACT_ATOMS: atom_id res chain seq x y z
N MET A 1 6.02 42.64 15.15
CA MET A 1 5.25 41.77 14.22
C MET A 1 5.40 40.35 14.74
N THR A 2 4.38 39.89 15.47
CA THR A 2 4.44 38.73 16.35
C THR A 2 4.24 37.42 15.58
N ASN A 3 5.16 36.50 15.80
CA ASN A 3 5.17 35.13 15.30
C ASN A 3 3.98 34.33 15.85
N PHE A 4 3.05 33.92 14.98
CA PHE A 4 1.85 33.14 15.31
C PHE A 4 1.77 31.87 14.46
N PHE A 5 2.71 30.94 14.60
CA PHE A 5 2.56 29.59 14.06
C PHE A 5 3.11 28.54 15.03
N ASN A 6 2.51 28.46 16.22
CA ASN A 6 2.49 27.20 16.95
C ASN A 6 1.38 26.35 16.37
N HIS A 7 1.75 25.47 15.43
CA HIS A 7 0.86 24.49 14.84
C HIS A 7 0.46 23.46 15.89
N LYS A 8 -0.71 23.68 16.50
CA LYS A 8 -1.35 22.79 17.45
C LYS A 8 -1.68 21.47 16.76
N LEU A 9 -0.77 20.50 16.82
CA LEU A 9 -1.04 19.12 16.40
C LEU A 9 -2.03 18.50 17.40
N ARG A 10 -3.30 18.77 17.13
CA ARG A 10 -4.49 17.91 17.25
C ARG A 10 -4.27 16.68 18.14
N GLY A 11 -4.39 16.90 19.44
CA GLY A 11 -4.40 15.85 20.46
C GLY A 11 -5.61 14.93 20.28
N ARG A 12 -5.41 13.78 19.65
CA ARG A 12 -6.23 12.60 19.92
C ARG A 12 -5.78 12.01 21.24
N SER A 13 -6.73 11.63 22.09
CA SER A 13 -6.42 11.11 23.42
C SER A 13 -5.62 9.81 23.28
N PRO A 14 -4.56 9.59 24.10
CA PRO A 14 -3.83 8.32 24.12
C PRO A 14 -4.75 7.10 24.32
N GLY A 15 -5.86 7.29 25.02
CA GLY A 15 -6.87 6.24 25.25
C GLY A 15 -7.66 5.86 24.00
N GLU A 16 -7.96 6.80 23.10
CA GLU A 16 -8.68 6.53 21.85
C GLU A 16 -7.79 5.75 20.87
N ILE A 17 -6.50 6.10 20.83
CA ILE A 17 -5.51 5.40 20.00
C ILE A 17 -5.30 3.98 20.51
N ALA A 18 -5.15 3.81 21.83
CA ALA A 18 -5.04 2.48 22.43
C ALA A 18 -6.29 1.62 22.15
N GLY A 19 -7.50 2.20 22.26
CA GLY A 19 -8.76 1.52 21.94
C GLY A 19 -8.84 1.05 20.49
N LEU A 20 -8.45 1.90 19.53
CA LEU A 20 -8.41 1.53 18.10
C LEU A 20 -7.38 0.44 17.80
N ILE A 21 -6.21 0.47 18.44
CA ILE A 21 -5.18 -0.57 18.27
C ILE A 21 -5.70 -1.92 18.81
N ILE A 22 -6.33 -1.92 19.98
CA ILE A 22 -6.89 -3.13 20.58
C ILE A 22 -7.99 -3.72 19.69
N LEU A 23 -8.89 -2.88 19.16
CA LEU A 23 -9.94 -3.32 18.24
C LEU A 23 -9.35 -3.89 16.95
N ALA A 24 -8.33 -3.22 16.38
CA ALA A 24 -7.64 -3.71 15.19
C ALA A 24 -6.98 -5.07 15.43
N VAL A 25 -6.29 -5.25 16.56
CA VAL A 25 -5.67 -6.53 16.93
C VAL A 25 -6.74 -7.62 17.07
N ILE A 26 -7.84 -7.36 17.76
CA ILE A 26 -8.94 -8.31 17.93
C ILE A 26 -9.56 -8.70 16.58
N GLY A 27 -9.80 -7.72 15.70
CA GLY A 27 -10.34 -7.97 14.36
C GLY A 27 -9.40 -8.82 13.51
N ILE A 28 -8.10 -8.51 13.54
CA ILE A 28 -7.06 -9.28 12.82
C ILE A 28 -6.94 -10.69 13.37
N THR A 29 -6.92 -10.86 14.70
CA THR A 29 -6.86 -12.17 15.35
C THR A 29 -8.08 -13.01 15.01
N GLY A 30 -9.29 -12.43 15.05
CA GLY A 30 -10.52 -13.12 14.66
C GLY A 30 -10.49 -13.59 13.21
N LEU A 31 -10.05 -12.71 12.29
CA LEU A 31 -9.90 -13.06 10.88
C LEU A 31 -8.85 -14.17 10.67
N ALA A 32 -7.72 -14.12 11.39
CA ALA A 32 -6.66 -15.11 11.29
C ALA A 32 -7.13 -16.50 11.76
N ILE A 33 -7.92 -16.58 12.83
CA ILE A 33 -8.51 -17.83 13.32
C ILE A 33 -9.51 -18.38 12.31
N LEU A 34 -10.40 -17.53 11.79
CA LEU A 34 -11.37 -17.93 10.76
C LEU A 34 -10.65 -18.48 9.52
N PHE A 35 -9.62 -17.79 9.06
CA PHE A 35 -8.85 -18.20 7.89
C PHE A 35 -8.09 -19.51 8.15
N GLY A 36 -7.48 -19.66 9.32
CA GLY A 36 -6.82 -20.91 9.73
C GLY A 36 -7.79 -22.10 9.78
N PHE A 37 -9.03 -21.89 10.25
CA PHE A 37 -10.07 -22.92 10.27
C PHE A 37 -10.50 -23.32 8.87
N VAL A 38 -10.71 -22.35 7.97
CA VAL A 38 -11.05 -22.62 6.55
C VAL A 38 -9.94 -23.40 5.86
N ILE A 39 -8.67 -23.03 6.07
CA ILE A 39 -7.52 -23.75 5.51
C ILE A 39 -7.50 -25.20 5.99
N MET A 40 -7.65 -25.42 7.31
CA MET A 40 -7.68 -26.77 7.87
C MET A 40 -8.81 -27.61 7.27
N TRP A 41 -10.03 -27.05 7.21
CA TRP A 41 -11.19 -27.78 6.69
C TRP A 41 -11.03 -28.11 5.21
N LEU A 42 -10.64 -27.12 4.40
CA LEU A 42 -10.44 -27.29 2.97
C LEU A 42 -9.33 -28.30 2.69
N TRP A 43 -8.21 -28.23 3.42
CA TRP A 43 -7.11 -29.16 3.23
C TRP A 43 -7.50 -30.60 3.58
N ASN A 44 -8.17 -30.80 4.73
CA ASN A 44 -8.59 -32.12 5.17
C ASN A 44 -9.64 -32.76 4.26
N TRP A 45 -10.36 -31.96 3.48
CA TRP A 45 -11.29 -32.47 2.49
C TRP A 45 -10.61 -32.76 1.15
N LEU A 46 -9.79 -31.84 0.63
CA LEU A 46 -9.23 -31.95 -0.71
C LEU A 46 -8.00 -32.89 -0.79
N MET A 47 -7.00 -32.70 0.08
CA MET A 47 -5.69 -33.34 -0.10
C MET A 47 -5.71 -34.85 0.19
N PRO A 48 -6.39 -35.34 1.24
CA PRO A 48 -6.55 -36.76 1.46
C PRO A 48 -7.37 -37.44 0.36
N GLU A 49 -8.43 -36.78 -0.13
CA GLU A 49 -9.34 -37.36 -1.13
C GLU A 49 -8.71 -37.42 -2.53
N LEU A 50 -7.97 -36.38 -2.93
CA LEU A 50 -7.34 -36.31 -4.25
C LEU A 50 -6.00 -37.05 -4.33
N PHE A 51 -5.19 -37.01 -3.27
CA PHE A 51 -3.80 -37.47 -3.31
C PHE A 51 -3.48 -38.55 -2.27
N GLY A 52 -4.44 -38.95 -1.42
CA GLY A 52 -4.21 -39.94 -0.36
C GLY A 52 -3.26 -39.46 0.74
N LEU A 53 -3.09 -38.14 0.90
CA LEU A 53 -2.19 -37.54 1.87
C LEU A 53 -2.79 -37.50 3.29
N THR A 54 -1.94 -37.39 4.31
CA THR A 54 -2.36 -37.28 5.71
C THR A 54 -3.10 -35.97 5.99
N THR A 55 -4.14 -36.04 6.82
CA THR A 55 -4.86 -34.87 7.34
C THR A 55 -3.95 -33.96 8.16
N ILE A 56 -4.16 -32.65 8.08
CA ILE A 56 -3.41 -31.66 8.86
C ILE A 56 -4.21 -31.23 10.09
N THR A 57 -3.49 -31.04 11.20
CA THR A 57 -4.01 -30.38 12.41
C THR A 57 -4.02 -28.86 12.24
N TYR A 58 -4.79 -28.15 13.07
CA TYR A 58 -4.87 -26.68 13.05
C TYR A 58 -3.47 -26.02 13.09
N TRP A 59 -2.58 -26.50 13.96
CA TRP A 59 -1.21 -26.01 14.07
C TRP A 59 -0.38 -26.25 12.80
N GLN A 60 -0.59 -27.35 12.10
CA GLN A 60 0.08 -27.62 10.81
C GLN A 60 -0.45 -26.71 9.71
N GLY A 61 -1.76 -26.46 9.65
CA GLY A 61 -2.37 -25.52 8.69
C GLY A 61 -1.90 -24.09 8.90
N VAL A 62 -1.85 -23.64 10.16
CA VAL A 62 -1.28 -22.32 10.51
C VAL A 62 0.22 -22.26 10.18
N GLY A 63 0.99 -23.31 10.46
CA GLY A 63 2.41 -23.39 10.10
C GLY A 63 2.64 -23.30 8.59
N LEU A 64 1.83 -24.00 7.79
CA LEU A 64 1.87 -23.94 6.33
C LEU A 64 1.51 -22.55 5.81
N PHE A 65 0.49 -21.91 6.39
CA PHE A 65 0.13 -20.54 6.06
C PHE A 65 1.24 -19.55 6.38
N ILE A 66 1.89 -19.67 7.54
CA ILE A 66 3.04 -18.84 7.93
C ILE A 66 4.20 -19.05 6.96
N LEU A 67 4.49 -20.31 6.60
CA LEU A 67 5.55 -20.62 5.65
C LEU A 67 5.26 -20.03 4.27
N PHE A 68 4.03 -20.17 3.76
CA PHE A 68 3.57 -19.49 2.55
C PHE A 68 3.70 -17.97 2.70
N LYS A 69 3.38 -17.39 3.86
CA LYS A 69 3.50 -15.95 4.07
C LYS A 69 4.93 -15.46 4.15
N ILE A 70 5.86 -16.27 4.64
CA ILE A 70 7.30 -15.97 4.60
C ILE A 70 7.80 -16.05 3.16
N LEU A 71 7.41 -17.09 2.42
CA LEU A 71 7.80 -17.28 1.02
C LEU A 71 7.22 -16.19 0.09
N THR A 72 5.96 -15.84 0.26
CA THR A 72 5.23 -14.87 -0.60
C THR A 72 5.31 -13.44 -0.07
N GLY A 73 5.59 -13.25 1.21
CA GLY A 73 5.53 -11.95 1.91
C GLY A 73 6.86 -11.40 2.42
N SER A 74 7.99 -12.10 2.25
CA SER A 74 9.32 -11.58 2.61
C SER A 74 10.06 -10.89 1.45
N CYS A 75 9.35 -10.51 0.38
CA CYS A 75 9.91 -9.68 -0.68
C CYS A 75 8.99 -8.47 -0.92
N GLY A 76 9.29 -7.34 -0.27
CA GLY A 76 8.63 -6.06 -0.58
C GLY A 76 7.93 -5.37 0.59
N SER A 77 8.67 -5.00 1.64
CA SER A 77 8.21 -4.00 2.62
C SER A 77 9.37 -3.10 3.00
N GLY A 78 9.84 -2.32 2.02
CA GLY A 78 10.64 -1.13 2.29
C GLY A 78 9.72 0.00 2.75
N SER A 79 9.44 0.08 4.05
CA SER A 79 8.97 1.32 4.68
C SER A 79 9.08 1.24 6.21
N SER A 80 10.28 1.43 6.74
CA SER A 80 10.44 2.16 7.99
C SER A 80 11.25 3.42 7.70
N GLY A 81 10.54 4.49 7.34
CA GLY A 81 11.12 5.81 7.33
C GLY A 81 11.43 6.22 8.77
N ASN A 82 12.70 6.08 9.15
CA ASN A 82 13.28 6.90 10.20
C ASN A 82 14.12 7.95 9.47
N CYS A 83 13.53 9.13 9.29
CA CYS A 83 14.23 10.31 8.84
C CYS A 83 14.87 10.95 10.08
N ASP A 84 16.19 10.81 10.20
CA ASP A 84 16.98 11.85 10.83
C ASP A 84 18.31 12.02 10.09
N SER A 85 18.94 13.14 10.37
CA SER A 85 19.35 14.11 9.39
C SER A 85 20.85 14.10 9.07
N SER A 86 21.14 14.76 7.95
CA SER A 86 22.35 15.53 7.68
C SER A 86 23.45 14.91 6.80
N LYS A 87 23.74 15.72 5.77
CA LYS A 87 25.03 16.03 5.12
C LYS A 87 25.58 15.07 4.06
N ASN A 88 25.45 15.59 2.83
CA ASN A 88 26.56 16.02 1.99
C ASN A 88 27.52 14.93 1.48
N SER A 89 27.44 14.61 0.20
CA SER A 89 28.36 15.14 -0.82
C SER A 89 28.36 14.25 -2.07
N LYS A 90 28.55 14.94 -3.20
CA LYS A 90 28.90 14.50 -4.55
C LYS A 90 29.48 13.07 -4.66
N SER A 91 29.01 12.29 -5.64
CA SER A 91 29.91 11.69 -6.63
C SER A 91 29.12 11.01 -7.76
N ASP A 92 29.59 11.32 -8.96
CA ASP A 92 29.66 10.59 -10.22
C ASP A 92 28.89 9.30 -10.51
N SER A 93 28.51 9.28 -11.79
CA SER A 93 28.34 8.15 -12.71
C SER A 93 28.29 6.75 -12.13
N LYS A 94 27.16 6.07 -12.40
CA LYS A 94 27.14 4.88 -13.26
C LYS A 94 25.71 4.40 -13.45
N THR A 95 25.52 3.77 -14.60
CA THR A 95 24.48 2.80 -14.94
C THR A 95 23.73 2.28 -13.72
N ASP A 96 22.47 2.65 -13.61
CA ASP A 96 21.67 2.23 -12.47
C ASP A 96 20.29 1.89 -13.01
N SER A 97 20.07 0.58 -13.19
CA SER A 97 18.77 -0.05 -13.32
C SER A 97 17.92 0.30 -12.10
N LYS A 98 17.47 1.56 -12.01
CA LYS A 98 16.65 2.04 -10.90
C LYS A 98 15.23 1.58 -11.13
N THR A 99 14.99 0.40 -10.57
CA THR A 99 13.74 -0.12 -10.02
C THR A 99 12.62 0.92 -10.01
N SER A 100 11.50 0.56 -10.61
CA SER A 100 10.25 1.34 -10.78
C SER A 100 9.75 2.08 -9.52
N PHE A 101 10.26 1.73 -8.34
CA PHE A 101 9.93 2.35 -7.06
C PHE A 101 10.50 3.77 -6.88
N SER A 102 11.70 4.08 -7.40
CA SER A 102 12.29 5.43 -7.25
C SER A 102 11.56 6.49 -8.08
N LYS A 103 10.96 6.10 -9.21
CA LYS A 103 10.16 6.99 -10.06
C LYS A 103 8.88 7.44 -9.35
N TRP A 104 8.27 6.55 -8.55
CA TRP A 104 7.03 6.84 -7.85
C TRP A 104 7.17 7.92 -6.78
N LYS A 105 8.35 8.05 -6.13
CA LYS A 105 8.61 9.13 -5.18
C LYS A 105 8.47 10.53 -5.81
N HIS A 106 8.87 10.68 -7.06
CA HIS A 106 8.73 11.96 -7.78
C HIS A 106 7.30 12.16 -8.29
N TYR A 107 6.59 11.08 -8.62
CA TYR A 107 5.21 11.12 -9.10
C TYR A 107 4.23 11.62 -8.02
N ASP A 108 4.38 11.15 -6.77
CA ASP A 108 3.54 11.60 -5.65
C ASP A 108 3.76 13.08 -5.33
N LYS A 109 5.02 13.53 -5.41
CA LYS A 109 5.37 14.93 -5.19
C LYS A 109 4.79 15.85 -6.28
N PHE A 110 4.96 15.45 -7.54
CA PHE A 110 4.43 16.16 -8.70
C PHE A 110 2.90 16.28 -8.66
N TRP A 111 2.18 15.19 -8.38
CA TRP A 111 0.71 15.21 -8.29
C TRP A 111 0.18 16.08 -7.15
N LYS A 112 0.91 16.21 -6.04
CA LYS A 112 0.53 17.09 -4.92
C LYS A 112 0.78 18.57 -5.18
N GLU A 113 1.85 18.89 -5.91
CA GLU A 113 2.26 20.28 -6.15
C GLU A 113 1.60 20.86 -7.41
N GLU A 114 1.49 20.08 -8.49
CA GLU A 114 1.11 20.58 -9.82
C GLU A 114 -0.04 19.79 -10.48
N GLY A 115 -0.54 18.73 -9.85
CA GLY A 115 -1.46 17.78 -10.48
C GLY A 115 -2.81 18.36 -10.90
N ASP A 116 -3.42 19.21 -10.06
CA ASP A 116 -4.77 19.74 -10.31
C ASP A 116 -4.82 20.73 -11.48
N GLU A 117 -3.79 21.58 -11.62
CA GLU A 117 -3.71 22.55 -12.72
C GLU A 117 -3.48 21.87 -14.07
N LEU A 118 -2.60 20.87 -14.10
CA LEU A 118 -2.33 20.10 -15.32
C LEU A 118 -3.52 19.22 -15.72
N TYR A 119 -4.25 18.68 -14.75
CA TYR A 119 -5.47 17.94 -15.02
C TYR A 119 -6.56 18.84 -15.63
N LYS A 120 -6.74 20.05 -15.09
CA LYS A 120 -7.68 21.04 -15.65
C LYS A 120 -7.33 21.39 -17.10
N GLN A 121 -6.06 21.68 -17.39
CA GLN A 121 -5.60 21.95 -18.77
C GLN A 121 -5.83 20.75 -19.70
N TYR A 122 -5.68 19.53 -19.20
CA TYR A 122 -5.94 18.32 -19.99
C TYR A 122 -7.43 18.18 -20.33
N VAL A 123 -8.32 18.34 -19.34
CA VAL A 123 -9.78 18.28 -19.57
C VAL A 123 -10.23 19.39 -20.52
N GLU A 124 -9.71 20.60 -20.36
CA GLU A 124 -9.99 21.73 -21.24
C GLU A 124 -9.54 21.45 -22.69
N ARG A 125 -8.36 20.84 -22.87
CA ARG A 125 -7.90 20.40 -24.20
C ARG A 125 -8.80 19.32 -24.79
N GLN A 126 -9.27 18.37 -24.00
CA GLN A 126 -10.20 17.34 -24.48
C GLN A 126 -11.53 17.97 -24.91
N TYR A 127 -12.06 18.90 -24.13
CA TYR A 127 -13.29 19.63 -24.47
C TYR A 127 -13.13 20.46 -25.75
N ASN A 128 -12.07 21.26 -25.86
CA ASN A 128 -11.82 22.09 -27.04
C ASN A 128 -11.59 21.24 -28.31
N ASN A 129 -10.94 20.07 -28.18
CA ASN A 129 -10.75 19.16 -29.31
C ASN A 129 -12.07 18.50 -29.78
N LEU A 130 -12.98 18.22 -28.84
CA LEU A 130 -14.33 17.74 -29.14
C LEU A 130 -15.20 18.83 -29.80
N GLU A 131 -15.05 20.08 -29.35
CA GLU A 131 -15.76 21.23 -29.91
C GLU A 131 -15.31 21.52 -31.35
N ASP A 132 -13.99 21.54 -31.62
CA ASP A 132 -13.44 21.68 -32.98
C ASP A 132 -13.91 20.53 -33.92
N SER A 133 -13.95 19.30 -33.42
CA SER A 133 -14.41 18.13 -34.21
C SER A 133 -15.90 18.20 -34.56
N SER A 134 -16.73 18.83 -33.71
CA SER A 134 -18.16 19.00 -33.95
C SER A 134 -18.50 20.15 -34.90
N ASN A 135 -17.62 21.16 -35.01
CA ASN A 135 -17.80 22.30 -35.89
C ASN A 135 -17.42 21.98 -37.35
N GLU A 136 -16.48 21.06 -37.58
CA GLU A 136 -16.09 20.61 -38.94
C GLU A 136 -17.10 19.63 -39.59
N GLU A 137 -17.92 18.91 -38.83
CA GLU A 137 -18.95 18.01 -39.38
C GLU A 137 -20.27 18.72 -39.77
N SER A 138 -20.39 20.03 -39.51
CA SER A 138 -21.61 20.82 -39.75
C SER A 138 -21.57 21.77 -40.97
N ILE A 139 -20.53 21.66 -41.82
CA ILE A 139 -20.38 22.41 -43.07
C ILE A 139 -20.72 21.53 -44.28
#